data_AF-A0A8J6CH00-F1
#
_entry.id   AF-A0A8J6CH00-F1
#
_cell.length_a   1.000
_cell.length_b   1.000
_cell.length_c   1.000
_cell.angle_alpha   90.00
_cell.angle_beta   90.00
_cell.angle_gamma   90.00
#
_symmetry.space_group_name_H-M   'P 1'
#
loop_
_entity.id
_entity.type
_entity.pdbx_description
1 polymer ?
#
loop_
_entity_poly.entity_id
_entity_poly.type
_entity_poly.pdbx_seq_one_letter_code
_entity_poly.pdbx_strand_id
1 'polypeptide(L)'
;MPSKNARRAGKVSVKAKPKTPYHAPALKGIEKLGWDKKSTPAQNYKRLGLVVDPNKEELRPDPVGVPRPVAPIEALVPEARPHKFSPLAFSVMNEIRPLIRKYGDDCAKMARDHKLNQWQRTQEQLIKLVAHFHETEAHAAAKVASE
;
A
#
# COMPACT_ATOMS: atom_id res chain seq x y z
N MET A 1 -40.48 34.26 -29.98
CA MET A 1 -39.27 34.24 -30.82
C MET A 1 -38.20 33.37 -30.16
N PRO A 2 -38.02 32.08 -30.55
CA PRO A 2 -36.94 31.26 -30.03
C PRO A 2 -35.69 31.30 -30.93
N SER A 3 -34.52 31.39 -30.28
CA SER A 3 -33.19 31.63 -30.86
C SER A 3 -32.68 30.50 -31.75
N LYS A 4 -32.23 30.85 -32.96
CA LYS A 4 -31.51 29.97 -33.90
C LYS A 4 -30.02 29.91 -33.51
N ASN A 5 -29.62 29.14 -32.50
CA ASN A 5 -28.23 28.72 -32.37
C ASN A 5 -28.03 27.60 -31.33
N ALA A 6 -28.49 26.39 -31.66
CA ALA A 6 -27.99 25.18 -31.03
C ALA A 6 -26.75 24.72 -31.80
N ARG A 7 -25.57 25.09 -31.31
CA ARG A 7 -24.29 24.52 -31.78
C ARG A 7 -24.28 23.05 -31.40
N ARG A 8 -24.73 22.15 -32.29
CA ARG A 8 -24.53 20.71 -32.14
C ARG A 8 -23.02 20.46 -32.25
N ALA A 9 -22.35 20.27 -31.12
CA ALA A 9 -20.97 19.79 -31.13
C ALA A 9 -20.95 18.44 -31.86
N GLY A 10 -20.29 18.41 -33.02
CA GLY A 10 -20.11 17.17 -33.78
C GLY A 10 -19.42 16.13 -32.91
N LYS A 11 -19.88 14.88 -32.99
CA LYS A 11 -19.31 13.76 -32.22
C LYS A 11 -17.86 13.56 -32.67
N VAL A 12 -16.90 14.00 -31.87
CA VAL A 12 -15.47 13.78 -32.13
C VAL A 12 -15.17 12.31 -31.86
N SER A 13 -14.89 11.52 -32.90
CA SER A 13 -14.43 10.14 -32.72
C SER A 13 -12.96 10.15 -32.31
N VAL A 14 -12.68 9.82 -31.05
CA VAL A 14 -11.30 9.60 -30.60
C VAL A 14 -10.88 8.19 -31.03
N LYS A 15 -9.83 8.08 -31.85
CA LYS A 15 -9.26 6.77 -32.22
C LYS A 15 -8.60 6.14 -30.99
N ALA A 16 -9.08 4.98 -30.56
CA ALA A 16 -8.47 4.23 -29.48
C ALA A 16 -7.07 3.75 -29.89
N LYS A 17 -6.08 3.93 -29.01
CA LYS A 17 -4.73 3.39 -29.23
C LYS A 17 -4.78 1.85 -29.22
N PRO A 18 -4.00 1.17 -30.07
CA PRO A 18 -3.91 -0.29 -30.04
C PRO A 18 -3.39 -0.74 -28.67
N LYS A 19 -3.97 -1.80 -28.11
CA LYS A 19 -3.48 -2.41 -26.87
C LYS A 19 -2.05 -2.90 -27.12
N THR A 20 -1.09 -2.44 -26.33
CA THR A 20 0.26 -3.00 -26.36
C THR A 20 0.22 -4.45 -25.89
N PRO A 21 0.92 -5.39 -26.56
CA PRO A 21 0.98 -6.77 -26.09
C PRO A 21 1.62 -6.80 -24.71
N TYR A 22 1.00 -7.53 -23.78
CA TYR A 22 1.56 -7.75 -22.45
C TYR A 22 2.71 -8.75 -22.55
N HIS A 23 3.90 -8.33 -22.15
CA HIS A 23 5.04 -9.22 -21.95
C HIS A 23 5.10 -9.63 -20.49
N ALA A 24 4.76 -10.88 -20.19
CA ALA A 24 4.87 -11.41 -18.84
C ALA A 24 6.34 -11.32 -18.37
N PRO A 25 6.60 -10.86 -17.14
CA PRO A 25 7.96 -10.76 -16.62
C PRO A 25 8.60 -12.14 -16.57
N ALA A 26 9.83 -12.26 -17.09
CA ALA A 26 10.60 -13.49 -16.96
C ALA A 26 10.94 -13.72 -15.48
N LEU A 27 10.29 -14.72 -14.87
CA LEU A 27 10.56 -15.14 -13.51
C LEU A 27 11.98 -15.74 -13.45
N LYS A 28 12.94 -14.96 -12.96
CA LYS A 28 14.34 -15.40 -12.80
C LYS A 28 14.40 -16.60 -11.85
N GLY A 29 15.07 -17.67 -12.27
CA GLY A 29 15.35 -18.85 -11.43
C GLY A 29 14.39 -20.03 -11.61
N ILE A 30 13.31 -19.90 -12.39
CA ILE A 30 12.40 -21.01 -12.70
C ILE A 30 13.11 -22.19 -13.38
N GLU A 31 14.16 -21.92 -14.16
CA GLU A 31 14.96 -22.95 -14.83
C GLU A 31 15.59 -23.94 -13.81
N LYS A 32 15.91 -23.47 -12.60
CA LYS A 32 16.45 -24.33 -11.52
C LYS A 32 15.43 -25.32 -10.96
N LEU A 33 14.14 -25.09 -11.22
CA LEU A 33 13.06 -25.99 -10.84
C LEU A 33 12.84 -27.10 -11.90
N GLY A 34 13.56 -27.07 -13.02
CA GLY A 34 13.37 -28.06 -14.11
C GLY A 34 12.24 -27.70 -15.08
N TRP A 35 12.01 -26.40 -15.28
CA TRP A 35 11.02 -25.88 -16.22
C TRP A 35 11.47 -26.00 -17.68
N ASP A 36 10.69 -26.68 -18.51
CA ASP A 36 10.98 -26.84 -19.93
C ASP A 36 10.19 -25.83 -20.79
N LYS A 37 10.91 -25.02 -21.58
CA LYS A 37 10.31 -23.97 -22.43
C LYS A 37 9.53 -24.53 -23.63
N LYS A 38 9.76 -25.79 -24.00
CA LYS A 38 9.08 -26.47 -25.13
C LYS A 38 7.81 -27.21 -24.70
N SER A 39 7.66 -27.46 -23.41
CA SER A 39 6.51 -28.15 -22.84
C SER A 39 5.36 -27.17 -22.54
N THR A 40 4.12 -27.66 -22.54
CA THR A 40 2.97 -26.84 -22.14
C THR A 40 3.06 -26.48 -20.65
N PRO A 41 2.52 -25.32 -20.19
CA PRO A 41 2.50 -24.98 -18.77
C PRO A 41 1.92 -26.10 -17.90
N ALA A 42 0.88 -26.79 -18.41
CA ALA A 42 0.26 -27.92 -17.75
C ALA A 42 1.22 -29.09 -17.45
N GLN A 43 2.07 -29.43 -18.42
CA GLN A 43 3.06 -30.51 -18.28
C GLN A 43 4.18 -30.10 -17.32
N ASN A 44 4.63 -28.84 -17.39
CA ASN A 44 5.63 -28.32 -16.45
C ASN A 44 5.09 -28.31 -15.03
N TYR A 45 3.87 -27.83 -14.81
CA TYR A 45 3.24 -27.85 -13.49
C TYR A 45 3.11 -29.27 -12.95
N LYS A 46 2.66 -30.24 -13.77
CA LYS A 46 2.61 -31.65 -13.37
C LYS A 46 3.98 -32.19 -12.94
N ARG A 47 5.06 -31.83 -13.66
CA ARG A 47 6.44 -32.23 -13.34
C ARG A 47 6.94 -31.62 -12.02
N LEU A 48 6.48 -30.40 -11.72
CA LEU A 48 6.78 -29.67 -10.49
C LEU A 48 5.86 -30.04 -9.31
N GLY A 49 4.88 -30.94 -9.52
CA GLY A 49 3.86 -31.25 -8.51
C GLY A 49 2.85 -30.12 -8.26
N LEU A 50 2.73 -29.18 -9.21
CA LEU A 50 1.80 -28.06 -9.18
C LEU A 50 0.55 -28.35 -10.02
N VAL A 51 -0.56 -27.70 -9.65
CA VAL A 51 -1.83 -27.78 -10.38
C VAL A 51 -1.88 -26.66 -11.43
N VAL A 52 -2.41 -26.98 -12.61
CA VAL A 52 -2.46 -26.06 -13.76
C VAL A 52 -3.38 -24.87 -13.52
N ASP A 53 -4.55 -25.15 -12.96
CA ASP A 53 -5.48 -24.13 -12.49
C ASP A 53 -5.81 -24.41 -11.02
N PRO A 54 -5.24 -23.65 -10.07
CA PRO A 54 -5.55 -23.81 -8.66
C PRO A 54 -7.01 -23.47 -8.32
N ASN A 55 -7.71 -22.78 -9.24
CA ASN A 55 -9.12 -22.39 -9.11
C ASN A 55 -10.08 -23.35 -9.82
N LYS A 56 -9.60 -24.37 -10.53
CA LYS A 56 -10.46 -25.38 -11.15
C LYS A 56 -10.76 -26.46 -10.10
N GLU A 57 -11.96 -26.40 -9.54
CA GLU A 57 -12.44 -27.18 -8.37
C GLU A 57 -12.41 -28.72 -8.52
N GLU A 58 -12.02 -29.26 -9.68
CA GLU A 58 -12.17 -30.68 -10.04
C GLU A 58 -11.28 -31.68 -9.25
N LEU A 59 -10.47 -31.23 -8.28
CA LEU A 59 -9.60 -32.10 -7.46
C LEU A 59 -9.87 -32.05 -5.96
N ARG A 60 -11.05 -31.60 -5.53
CA ARG A 60 -11.54 -31.90 -4.18
C ARG A 60 -12.96 -32.46 -4.22
N PRO A 61 -13.15 -33.79 -4.14
CA PRO A 61 -14.04 -34.23 -3.10
C PRO A 61 -13.33 -33.87 -1.79
N ASP A 62 -13.76 -32.80 -1.12
CA ASP A 62 -13.51 -32.78 0.31
C ASP A 62 -14.04 -34.11 0.86
N PRO A 63 -13.26 -34.92 1.59
CA PRO A 63 -13.84 -36.02 2.33
C PRO A 63 -14.82 -35.39 3.32
N VAL A 64 -16.10 -35.38 2.94
CA VAL A 64 -17.21 -34.91 3.77
C VAL A 64 -17.10 -35.69 5.08
N GLY A 65 -16.69 -35.03 6.16
CA GLY A 65 -16.70 -35.59 7.51
C GLY A 65 -15.35 -35.88 8.17
N VAL A 66 -14.20 -35.57 7.57
CA VAL A 66 -12.91 -35.65 8.32
C VAL A 66 -12.49 -34.24 8.76
N PRO A 67 -12.71 -33.85 10.03
CA PRO A 67 -12.20 -32.58 10.53
C PRO A 67 -10.68 -32.60 10.46
N ARG A 68 -10.09 -31.69 9.68
CA ARG A 68 -8.64 -31.48 9.71
C ARG A 68 -8.29 -30.92 11.09
N PRO A 69 -7.31 -31.49 11.82
CA PRO A 69 -6.80 -30.85 13.02
C PRO A 69 -6.11 -29.54 12.63
N VAL A 70 -6.87 -28.44 12.64
CA VAL A 70 -6.33 -27.10 12.58
C VAL A 70 -5.79 -26.78 13.97
N ALA A 71 -4.48 -26.67 14.09
CA ALA A 71 -3.91 -26.08 15.30
C ALA A 71 -4.54 -24.70 15.52
N PRO A 72 -4.82 -24.29 16.78
CA PRO A 72 -5.30 -22.94 17.06
C PRO A 72 -4.37 -21.94 16.38
N ILE A 73 -4.95 -21.00 15.62
CA ILE A 73 -4.18 -20.02 14.83
C ILE A 73 -3.15 -19.31 15.73
N GLU A 74 -3.52 -19.09 16.99
CA GLU A 74 -2.69 -18.54 18.07
C GLU A 74 -1.35 -19.26 18.26
N ALA A 75 -1.29 -20.59 18.10
CA ALA A 75 -0.05 -21.37 18.25
C ALA A 75 0.91 -21.22 17.04
N LEU A 76 0.42 -20.70 15.92
CA LEU A 76 1.17 -20.48 14.69
C LEU A 76 1.52 -19.00 14.45
N VAL A 77 1.03 -18.08 15.29
CA VAL A 77 1.42 -16.67 15.20
C VAL A 77 2.81 -16.53 15.82
N PRO A 78 3.87 -16.29 15.01
CA PRO A 78 5.16 -15.97 15.59
C PRO A 78 5.02 -14.67 16.41
N GLU A 79 5.70 -14.61 17.56
CA GLU A 79 5.79 -13.40 18.39
C GLU A 79 5.99 -12.17 17.50
N ALA A 80 5.09 -11.19 17.65
CA ALA A 80 5.03 -10.05 16.75
C ALA A 80 6.39 -9.34 16.76
N ARG A 81 7.04 -9.26 15.59
CA ARG A 81 8.31 -8.54 15.47
C ARG A 81 8.05 -7.09 15.88
N PRO A 82 8.93 -6.47 16.69
CA PRO A 82 8.73 -5.09 17.10
C PRO A 82 8.70 -4.21 15.84
N HIS A 83 7.63 -3.41 15.71
CA HIS A 83 7.57 -2.40 14.65
C HIS A 83 8.67 -1.37 14.89
N LYS A 84 9.55 -1.18 13.91
CA LYS A 84 10.62 -0.20 14.00
C LYS A 84 10.01 1.21 13.95
N PHE A 85 10.29 2.02 14.95
CA PHE A 85 9.94 3.44 14.92
C PHE A 85 10.61 4.11 13.72
N SER A 86 9.83 4.79 12.90
CA SER A 86 10.32 5.57 11.76
C SER A 86 10.13 7.05 12.08
N PRO A 87 11.22 7.83 12.21
CA PRO A 87 11.09 9.23 12.54
C PRO A 87 10.48 10.03 11.40
N LEU A 88 9.82 11.14 11.76
CA LEU A 88 9.27 12.13 10.86
C LEU A 88 10.35 12.69 9.92
N ALA A 89 10.00 12.89 8.65
CA ALA A 89 10.92 13.45 7.67
C ALA A 89 11.32 14.89 8.04
N PHE A 90 12.58 15.25 7.75
CA PHE A 90 13.15 16.56 8.09
C PHE A 90 12.35 17.75 7.53
N SER A 91 11.85 17.65 6.29
CA SER A 91 11.02 18.69 5.68
C SER A 91 9.76 18.95 6.51
N VAL A 92 9.09 17.88 6.93
CA VAL A 92 7.84 17.95 7.69
C VAL A 92 8.08 18.46 9.12
N MET A 93 9.21 18.10 9.74
CA MET A 93 9.62 18.70 11.02
C MET A 93 9.78 20.22 10.90
N ASN A 94 10.40 20.72 9.83
CA ASN A 94 10.59 22.15 9.63
C ASN A 94 9.29 22.89 9.33
N GLU A 95 8.31 22.24 8.71
CA GLU A 95 6.97 22.79 8.53
C GLU A 95 6.23 22.94 9.86
N ILE A 96 6.31 21.93 10.75
CA ILE A 96 5.48 21.91 11.97
C ILE A 96 6.14 22.57 13.18
N ARG A 97 7.46 22.59 13.27
CA ARG A 97 8.21 23.24 14.34
C ARG A 97 7.80 24.71 14.58
N PRO A 98 7.63 25.58 13.56
CA PRO A 98 7.16 26.94 13.79
C PRO A 98 5.70 27.02 14.25
N LEU A 99 4.84 26.08 13.82
CA LEU A 99 3.44 25.98 14.30
C LEU A 99 3.41 25.62 15.79
N ILE A 100 4.16 24.59 16.19
CA ILE A 100 4.27 24.17 17.60
C ILE A 100 4.88 25.29 18.45
N ARG A 101 5.90 25.98 17.96
CA ARG A 101 6.50 27.12 18.67
C ARG A 101 5.51 28.27 18.92
N LYS A 102 4.57 28.50 18.00
CA LYS A 102 3.60 29.61 18.09
C LYS A 102 2.34 29.25 18.86
N TYR A 103 1.84 28.02 18.70
CA TYR A 103 0.54 27.60 19.21
C TYR A 103 0.60 26.49 20.27
N GLY A 104 1.78 25.93 20.55
CA GLY A 104 1.95 24.80 21.46
C GLY A 104 1.32 23.54 20.88
N ASP A 105 0.34 22.96 21.57
CA ASP A 105 -0.43 21.79 21.12
C ASP A 105 -1.86 22.15 20.63
N ASP A 106 -2.20 23.44 20.53
CA ASP A 106 -3.53 23.89 20.07
C ASP A 106 -3.69 23.73 18.55
N CYS A 107 -4.02 22.51 18.14
CA CYS A 107 -4.19 22.11 16.74
C CYS A 107 -5.33 22.85 16.05
N ALA A 108 -6.34 23.32 16.80
CA ALA A 108 -7.47 24.07 16.24
C ALA A 108 -7.06 25.49 15.82
N LYS A 109 -6.11 26.11 16.53
CA LYS A 109 -5.52 27.39 16.10
C LYS A 109 -4.51 27.20 14.97
N MET A 110 -3.69 26.15 15.03
CA MET A 110 -2.74 25.83 13.95
C MET A 110 -3.44 25.64 12.59
N ALA A 111 -4.57 24.93 12.57
CA ALA A 111 -5.33 24.69 11.34
C ALA A 111 -5.80 26.00 10.68
N ARG A 112 -6.06 27.06 11.47
CA ARG A 112 -6.53 28.36 10.98
C ARG A 112 -5.40 29.29 10.51
N ASP A 113 -4.14 28.99 10.83
CA ASP A 113 -3.00 29.81 10.41
C ASP A 113 -2.61 29.51 8.96
N HIS A 114 -3.23 30.21 8.00
CA HIS A 114 -2.95 30.07 6.58
C HIS A 114 -1.51 30.42 6.16
N LYS A 115 -0.72 31.10 7.01
CA LYS A 115 0.66 31.48 6.68
C LYS A 115 1.64 30.37 7.01
N LEU A 116 1.49 29.78 8.20
CA LEU A 116 2.36 28.70 8.67
C LEU A 116 1.86 27.32 8.23
N ASN A 117 0.55 27.11 8.15
CA ASN A 117 -0.06 25.90 7.60
C ASN A 117 -0.28 26.05 6.08
N GLN A 118 0.82 26.11 5.33
CA GLN A 118 0.80 26.34 3.88
C GLN A 118 -0.03 25.29 3.12
N TRP A 119 0.04 24.04 3.57
CA TRP A 119 -0.70 22.92 3.01
C TRP A 119 -2.15 22.82 3.50
N GLN A 120 -2.60 23.79 4.31
CA GLN A 120 -3.94 23.85 4.89
C GLN A 120 -4.37 22.50 5.50
N ARG A 121 -3.44 21.85 6.22
CA ARG A 121 -3.69 20.58 6.90
C ARG A 121 -4.86 20.72 7.86
N THR A 122 -5.71 19.71 7.87
CA THR A 122 -6.86 19.63 8.77
C THR A 122 -6.40 19.50 10.23
N GLN A 123 -7.28 19.82 11.18
CA GLN A 123 -7.00 19.69 12.61
C GLN A 123 -6.56 18.27 12.99
N GLU A 124 -7.23 17.23 12.47
CA GLU A 124 -6.88 15.84 12.76
C GLU A 124 -5.50 15.45 12.22
N GLN A 125 -5.15 15.95 11.04
CA GLN A 125 -3.82 15.73 10.47
C GLN A 125 -2.74 16.39 11.33
N LEU A 126 -3.00 17.59 11.84
CA LEU A 126 -2.08 18.29 12.74
C LEU A 126 -1.93 17.56 14.07
N ILE A 127 -3.02 17.04 14.66
CA ILE A 127 -2.95 16.22 15.89
C ILE A 127 -2.02 15.02 15.71
N LYS A 128 -2.21 14.25 14.63
CA LYS A 128 -1.35 13.09 14.32
C LYS A 128 0.10 13.49 14.12
N LEU A 129 0.33 14.62 13.45
CA LEU A 129 1.68 15.07 13.14
C LEU A 129 2.42 15.61 14.36
N VAL A 130 1.72 16.31 15.26
CA VAL A 130 2.27 16.77 16.55
C VAL A 130 2.61 15.58 17.44
N ALA A 131 1.73 14.57 17.51
CA ALA A 131 2.03 13.34 18.25
C ALA A 131 3.29 12.64 17.71
N HIS A 132 3.39 12.47 16.39
CA HIS A 132 4.57 11.86 15.76
C HIS A 132 5.83 12.72 15.96
N PHE A 133 5.71 14.05 15.97
CA PHE A 133 6.81 14.96 16.28
C PHE A 133 7.35 14.79 17.71
N HIS A 134 6.47 14.68 18.71
CA HIS A 134 6.90 14.43 20.09
C HIS A 134 7.55 13.04 20.25
N GLU A 135 7.03 12.01 19.58
CA GLU A 135 7.66 10.69 19.53
C GLU A 135 9.07 10.75 18.92
N THR A 136 9.26 11.57 17.87
CA THR A 136 10.59 11.74 17.28
C THR A 136 11.58 12.43 18.19
N GLU A 137 11.16 13.48 18.88
CA GLU A 137 12.02 14.21 19.81
C GLU A 137 12.35 13.33 21.03
N ALA A 138 11.39 12.54 21.52
CA ALA A 138 11.61 11.57 22.59
C ALA A 138 12.61 10.48 22.18
N HIS A 139 12.47 9.92 20.98
CA HIS A 139 13.41 8.93 20.45
C HIS A 139 14.80 9.54 20.22
N ALA A 140 14.88 10.78 19.74
CA ALA A 140 16.15 11.49 19.59
C ALA A 140 16.83 11.73 20.95
N ALA A 141 16.08 12.16 21.97
CA ALA A 141 16.58 12.35 23.33
C ALA A 141 17.04 11.03 23.97
N ALA A 142 16.27 9.95 23.80
CA ALA A 142 16.64 8.61 24.28
C ALA A 142 17.94 8.11 23.64
N LYS A 143 18.15 8.40 22.35
CA LYS A 143 19.39 8.06 21.65
C LYS A 143 20.59 8.84 22.21
N VAL A 144 20.44 10.15 22.42
CA VAL A 144 21.49 11.01 23.01
C VAL A 144 21.83 10.59 24.43
N ALA A 145 20.84 10.13 25.22
CA ALA A 145 21.08 9.65 26.58
C ALA A 145 21.78 8.27 26.65
N SER A 146 21.83 7.54 25.54
CA SER A 146 22.46 6.22 25.44
C SER A 146 23.89 6.24 24.86
N GLU A 147 24.32 7.38 24.32
CA GLU A 147 25.68 7.64 23.81
C GLU A 147 26.53 8.33 24.89
#